data_AF-A0A1D1YVM0-F1
#
_entry.id   AF-A0A1D1YVM0-F1
#
_cell.length_a   1.000
_cell.length_b   1.000
_cell.length_c   1.000
_cell.angle_alpha   90.00
_cell.angle_beta   90.00
_cell.angle_gamma   90.00
#
_symmetry.space_group_name_H-M   'P 1'
#
loop_
_entity.id
_entity.type
_entity.pdbx_description
1 polymer ?
#
loop_
_entity_poly.entity_id
_entity_poly.type
_entity_poly.pdbx_seq_one_letter_code
_entity_poly.pdbx_strand_id
1 'polypeptide(L)'
;NNMSTDATDKILVTINSLAKETNALKEEELVHLFEYLTVKDTNKSDVEKFLVSCPSNNAKLSYLRALSKKSGTRRKKVFKMPEFLKSIGKRGSASNPPEAISLITTEIPNPPETVESLRKYETRSGQAQKFLDRVGHNFRWPASMKDSDRYTVFFYLADESALEFDDETAFNLIFFFNNLDKGTFNEHKDKWVLVYGQEVKEYGTSEYTGKELEDLEQKMPGAIYLPADESRLNDVKSPPARTVSAQRANQEHMV
;
A
#
# COMPACT_ATOMS: atom_id res chain seq x y z
N ASN A 1 -35.49 3.86 19.06
CA ASN A 1 -34.09 4.16 18.67
C ASN A 1 -33.41 2.91 18.16
N ASN A 2 -33.65 2.55 16.90
CA ASN A 2 -32.95 1.48 16.19
C ASN A 2 -32.81 1.96 14.74
N MET A 3 -31.61 2.35 14.32
CA MET A 3 -31.14 2.40 12.93
C MET A 3 -29.79 3.13 12.89
N SER A 4 -28.70 2.40 13.14
CA SER A 4 -27.34 2.72 12.64
C SER A 4 -26.39 1.54 12.87
N THR A 5 -26.69 0.38 12.29
CA THR A 5 -25.80 -0.82 12.31
C THR A 5 -25.56 -1.42 10.92
N ASP A 6 -26.20 -0.89 9.88
CA ASP A 6 -26.34 -1.55 8.56
C ASP A 6 -25.02 -1.73 7.78
N ALA A 7 -24.17 -0.70 7.69
CA ALA A 7 -22.94 -0.77 6.90
C ALA A 7 -21.86 -1.68 7.53
N THR A 8 -21.78 -1.70 8.87
CA THR A 8 -20.76 -2.51 9.58
C THR A 8 -21.07 -3.99 9.43
N ASP A 9 -22.34 -4.37 9.59
CA ASP A 9 -22.79 -5.76 9.51
C ASP A 9 -22.60 -6.30 8.08
N LYS A 10 -22.88 -5.49 7.05
CA LYS A 10 -22.67 -5.88 5.64
C LYS A 10 -21.21 -6.06 5.27
N ILE A 11 -20.32 -5.18 5.77
CA ILE A 11 -18.87 -5.33 5.56
C ILE A 11 -18.38 -6.60 6.25
N LEU A 12 -18.84 -6.89 7.48
CA LEU A 12 -18.49 -8.12 8.20
C LEU A 12 -18.99 -9.39 7.47
N VAL A 13 -20.21 -9.38 6.94
CA VAL A 13 -20.72 -10.48 6.11
C VAL A 13 -19.85 -10.70 4.87
N THR A 14 -19.39 -9.63 4.23
CA THR A 14 -18.50 -9.69 3.06
C THR A 14 -17.12 -10.23 3.44
N ILE A 15 -16.55 -9.79 4.56
CA ILE A 15 -15.27 -10.31 5.04
C ILE A 15 -15.37 -11.81 5.35
N ASN A 16 -16.46 -12.22 6.02
CA ASN A 16 -16.69 -13.63 6.37
C ASN A 16 -16.92 -14.52 5.14
N SER A 17 -17.55 -14.01 4.08
CA SER A 17 -17.71 -14.76 2.82
C SER A 17 -16.38 -14.91 2.06
N LEU A 18 -15.51 -13.92 2.16
CA LEU A 18 -14.16 -13.92 1.56
C LEU A 18 -13.14 -14.76 2.35
N ALA A 19 -13.44 -15.14 3.59
CA ALA A 19 -12.53 -15.91 4.43
C ALA A 19 -12.26 -17.35 3.93
N LYS A 20 -13.06 -17.83 2.97
CA LYS A 20 -12.88 -19.15 2.33
C LYS A 20 -12.01 -19.09 1.06
N GLU A 21 -11.61 -17.90 0.62
CA GLU A 21 -10.74 -17.70 -0.55
C GLU A 21 -9.30 -18.06 -0.23
N THR A 22 -8.56 -18.59 -1.21
CA THR A 22 -7.16 -19.04 -1.04
C THR A 22 -6.18 -17.91 -0.65
N ASN A 23 -6.58 -16.66 -0.87
CA ASN A 23 -5.82 -15.43 -0.59
C ASN A 23 -6.51 -14.52 0.43
N ALA A 24 -7.32 -15.12 1.31
CA ALA A 24 -8.03 -14.44 2.39
C ALA A 24 -7.12 -13.53 3.25
N LEU A 25 -7.75 -12.54 3.89
CA LEU A 25 -7.06 -11.64 4.81
C LEU A 25 -6.48 -12.41 5.99
N LYS A 26 -5.25 -12.07 6.39
CA LYS A 26 -4.63 -12.62 7.59
C LYS A 26 -5.34 -12.09 8.84
N GLU A 27 -5.26 -12.83 9.94
CA GLU A 27 -5.87 -12.46 11.23
C GLU A 27 -5.45 -11.05 11.69
N GLU A 28 -4.16 -10.71 11.53
CA GLU A 28 -3.63 -9.37 11.81
C GLU A 28 -4.23 -8.29 10.89
N GLU A 29 -4.43 -8.61 9.61
CA GLU A 29 -5.03 -7.69 8.65
C GLU A 29 -6.51 -7.42 8.99
N LEU A 30 -7.21 -8.45 9.46
CA LEU A 30 -8.59 -8.36 9.92
C LEU A 30 -8.72 -7.50 11.18
N VAL A 31 -7.82 -7.66 12.14
CA VAL A 31 -7.82 -6.85 13.38
C VAL A 31 -7.64 -5.37 13.07
N HIS A 32 -6.64 -5.03 12.25
CA HIS A 32 -6.40 -3.64 11.85
C HIS A 32 -7.57 -3.08 11.02
N LEU A 33 -8.13 -3.86 10.11
CA LEU A 33 -9.29 -3.44 9.33
C LEU A 33 -10.50 -3.15 10.24
N PHE A 34 -10.73 -3.98 11.25
CA PHE A 34 -11.79 -3.78 12.22
C PHE A 34 -11.59 -2.49 13.04
N GLU A 35 -10.36 -2.21 13.47
CA GLU A 35 -10.02 -0.96 14.16
C GLU A 35 -10.23 0.26 13.24
N TYR A 36 -9.82 0.18 11.98
CA TYR A 36 -10.04 1.24 11.00
C TYR A 36 -11.53 1.57 10.83
N LEU A 37 -12.34 0.53 10.63
CA LEU A 37 -13.77 0.67 10.38
C LEU A 37 -14.52 1.15 11.61
N THR A 38 -14.12 0.74 12.82
CA THR A 38 -14.79 1.16 14.06
C THR A 38 -14.46 2.59 14.49
N VAL A 39 -13.29 3.12 14.12
CA VAL A 39 -12.87 4.49 14.47
C VAL A 39 -13.43 5.53 13.49
N LYS A 40 -13.66 5.17 12.23
CA LYS A 40 -14.08 6.10 11.17
C LYS A 40 -15.44 5.73 10.58
N ASP A 41 -16.52 6.06 11.28
CA ASP A 41 -17.90 5.78 10.85
C ASP A 41 -18.22 6.34 9.45
N THR A 42 -17.69 7.51 9.10
CA THR A 42 -17.85 8.12 7.76
C THR A 42 -17.31 7.24 6.63
N ASN A 43 -16.30 6.42 6.90
CA ASN A 43 -15.67 5.58 5.88
C ASN A 43 -16.43 4.27 5.62
N LYS A 44 -17.35 3.88 6.50
CA LYS A 44 -18.06 2.59 6.38
C LYS A 44 -18.93 2.53 5.13
N SER A 45 -19.68 3.60 4.85
CA SER A 45 -20.55 3.64 3.67
C SER A 45 -19.76 3.61 2.36
N ASP A 46 -18.61 4.28 2.31
CA ASP A 46 -17.76 4.31 1.12
C ASP A 46 -17.04 2.98 0.91
N VAL A 47 -16.61 2.33 1.99
CA VAL A 47 -16.08 0.96 1.93
C VAL A 47 -17.14 0.00 1.43
N GLU A 48 -18.37 0.07 1.92
CA GLU A 48 -19.47 -0.77 1.44
C GLU A 48 -19.73 -0.56 -0.07
N LYS A 49 -19.85 0.70 -0.52
CA LYS A 49 -20.04 1.02 -1.95
C LYS A 49 -18.92 0.48 -2.82
N PHE A 50 -17.67 0.62 -2.38
CA PHE A 50 -16.51 0.10 -3.10
C PHE A 50 -16.49 -1.43 -3.16
N LEU A 51 -16.83 -2.10 -2.06
CA LEU A 51 -16.91 -3.57 -2.04
C LEU A 51 -18.01 -4.11 -2.95
N VAL A 52 -19.12 -3.38 -3.10
CA VAL A 52 -20.20 -3.73 -4.04
C VAL A 52 -19.77 -3.51 -5.50
N SER A 53 -19.01 -2.45 -5.79
CA SER A 53 -18.55 -2.14 -7.15
C SER A 53 -17.37 -2.99 -7.62
N CYS A 54 -16.69 -3.70 -6.72
CA CYS A 54 -15.56 -4.55 -7.06
C CYS A 54 -15.97 -5.74 -7.95
N PRO A 55 -15.30 -5.95 -9.09
CA PRO A 55 -15.66 -7.00 -10.07
C PRO A 55 -15.26 -8.41 -9.64
N SER A 56 -14.38 -8.56 -8.63
CA SER A 56 -13.91 -9.87 -8.16
C SER A 56 -13.60 -9.88 -6.67
N ASN A 57 -13.58 -11.08 -6.09
CA ASN A 57 -13.20 -11.29 -4.68
C ASN A 57 -11.74 -10.89 -4.41
N ASN A 58 -10.84 -11.05 -5.40
CA ASN A 58 -9.45 -10.61 -5.30
C ASN A 58 -9.34 -9.08 -5.22
N ALA A 59 -10.13 -8.34 -5.99
CA ALA A 59 -10.16 -6.88 -5.93
C ALA A 59 -10.65 -6.39 -4.54
N LYS A 60 -11.69 -7.03 -4.00
CA LYS A 60 -12.19 -6.77 -2.65
C LYS A 60 -11.10 -7.01 -1.61
N LEU A 61 -10.41 -8.15 -1.68
CA LEU A 61 -9.33 -8.51 -0.75
C LEU A 61 -8.14 -7.54 -0.82
N SER A 62 -7.72 -7.13 -2.01
CA SER A 62 -6.64 -6.15 -2.20
C SER A 62 -6.98 -4.79 -1.59
N TYR A 63 -8.21 -4.32 -1.81
CA TYR A 63 -8.67 -3.06 -1.23
C TYR A 63 -8.76 -3.11 0.30
N LEU A 64 -9.37 -4.16 0.86
CA LEU A 64 -9.46 -4.35 2.32
C LEU A 64 -8.08 -4.45 2.97
N ARG A 65 -7.12 -5.09 2.30
CA ARG A 65 -5.72 -5.17 2.75
C ARG A 65 -5.03 -3.81 2.73
N ALA A 66 -5.28 -2.98 1.72
CA ALA A 66 -4.76 -1.61 1.69
C ALA A 66 -5.34 -0.77 2.83
N LEU A 67 -6.63 -0.91 3.14
CA LEU A 67 -7.26 -0.23 4.27
C LEU A 67 -6.70 -0.69 5.63
N SER A 68 -6.48 -1.99 5.77
CA SER A 68 -5.85 -2.58 6.96
C SER A 68 -4.45 -2.00 7.24
N LYS A 69 -3.67 -1.76 6.19
CA LYS A 69 -2.35 -1.10 6.33
C LYS A 69 -2.45 0.35 6.79
N LYS A 70 -3.59 1.02 6.56
CA LYS A 70 -3.82 2.41 7.02
C LYS A 70 -4.14 2.54 8.51
N SER A 71 -4.50 1.46 9.21
CA SER A 71 -4.76 1.47 10.67
C SER A 71 -3.61 0.94 11.52
N GLY A 72 -2.59 0.31 10.92
CA GLY A 72 -1.42 -0.22 11.63
C GLY A 72 -0.53 0.83 12.34
N THR A 73 -0.89 2.12 12.29
CA THR A 73 -0.12 3.24 12.85
C THR A 73 -0.63 3.77 14.21
N ARG A 74 -1.52 3.06 14.93
CA ARG A 74 -1.84 3.44 16.32
C ARG A 74 -1.65 2.29 17.31
N ARG A 75 -0.83 2.59 18.33
CA ARG A 75 -0.59 1.91 19.62
C ARG A 75 -1.27 0.56 19.82
N LYS A 76 -0.45 -0.44 20.20
CA LYS A 76 -0.85 -1.62 21.00
C LYS A 76 -1.65 -1.20 22.25
N LYS A 77 -2.96 -0.97 22.10
CA LYS A 77 -3.92 -1.24 23.17
C LYS A 77 -4.27 -2.71 23.04
N VAL A 78 -4.31 -3.41 24.16
CA VAL A 78 -4.70 -4.82 24.23
C VAL A 78 -6.16 -4.93 23.75
N PHE A 79 -6.36 -5.11 22.45
CA PHE A 79 -7.67 -5.32 21.85
C PHE A 79 -8.01 -6.80 22.02
N LYS A 80 -9.02 -7.11 22.84
CA LYS A 80 -9.55 -8.47 22.91
C LYS A 80 -10.39 -8.71 21.67
N MET A 81 -9.93 -9.61 20.82
CA MET A 81 -10.63 -10.02 19.61
C MET A 81 -12.05 -10.52 19.93
N PRO A 82 -13.10 -9.95 19.30
CA PRO A 82 -14.47 -10.42 19.46
C PRO A 82 -14.62 -11.90 19.11
N GLU A 83 -15.38 -12.64 19.92
CA GLU A 83 -15.50 -14.11 19.82
C GLU A 83 -15.92 -14.62 18.43
N PHE A 84 -16.69 -13.84 17.67
CA PHE A 84 -17.16 -14.24 16.33
C PHE A 84 -16.02 -14.36 15.29
N LEU A 85 -14.89 -13.66 15.48
CA LEU A 85 -13.72 -13.73 14.59
C LEU A 85 -12.82 -14.94 14.85
N LYS A 86 -12.93 -15.60 16.02
CA LYS A 86 -12.05 -16.71 16.41
C LYS A 86 -12.31 -18.02 15.65
N SER A 87 -13.36 -18.08 14.83
CA SER A 87 -13.76 -19.28 14.07
C SER A 87 -13.13 -19.38 12.68
N ILE A 88 -12.38 -18.36 12.24
CA ILE A 88 -12.05 -18.14 10.81
C ILE A 88 -10.74 -18.81 10.33
N GLY A 89 -9.98 -19.50 11.19
CA GLY A 89 -8.70 -20.12 10.79
C GLY A 89 -8.64 -21.63 10.98
N LYS A 90 -8.88 -22.43 9.93
CA LYS A 90 -8.32 -23.81 9.82
C LYS A 90 -8.31 -24.38 8.38
N ARG A 91 -7.08 -24.69 7.93
CA ARG A 91 -6.60 -25.45 6.73
C ARG A 91 -6.44 -24.63 5.44
N GLY A 92 -5.41 -24.82 4.59
CA GLY A 92 -4.26 -25.74 4.56
C GLY A 92 -3.36 -25.42 3.33
N SER A 93 -2.07 -25.78 3.41
CA SER A 93 -0.98 -25.38 2.51
C SER A 93 -0.74 -26.28 1.28
N ALA A 94 -0.26 -25.71 0.16
CA ALA A 94 0.63 -26.29 -0.90
C ALA A 94 0.74 -25.26 -2.07
N SER A 95 1.77 -25.10 -2.91
CA SER A 95 3.20 -25.44 -2.97
C SER A 95 3.79 -24.78 -4.25
N ASN A 96 4.94 -24.09 -4.12
CA ASN A 96 6.04 -23.73 -5.07
C ASN A 96 5.83 -22.93 -6.41
N PRO A 97 6.79 -22.04 -6.79
CA PRO A 97 6.81 -21.28 -8.07
C PRO A 97 7.88 -21.78 -9.08
N PRO A 98 7.93 -21.23 -10.32
CA PRO A 98 9.18 -21.21 -11.09
C PRO A 98 9.59 -19.82 -11.61
N GLU A 99 10.85 -19.79 -12.06
CA GLU A 99 11.83 -18.71 -12.16
C GLU A 99 11.75 -17.75 -13.37
N ALA A 100 12.59 -16.72 -13.24
CA ALA A 100 12.96 -15.59 -14.09
C ALA A 100 13.27 -15.84 -15.58
N ILE A 101 13.04 -14.80 -16.41
CA ILE A 101 13.92 -14.44 -17.54
C ILE A 101 14.01 -12.90 -17.63
N SER A 102 15.24 -12.39 -17.58
CA SER A 102 15.64 -11.01 -17.90
C SER A 102 15.85 -10.86 -19.41
N LEU A 103 15.31 -9.82 -20.02
CA LEU A 103 15.56 -9.45 -21.41
C LEU A 103 15.86 -7.95 -21.52
N ILE A 104 17.11 -7.66 -21.87
CA ILE A 104 17.63 -6.35 -22.27
C ILE A 104 16.86 -5.91 -23.51
N THR A 105 16.12 -4.80 -23.42
CA THR A 105 15.38 -4.23 -24.55
C THR A 105 15.97 -2.89 -24.93
N THR A 106 16.36 -2.79 -26.19
CA THR A 106 16.89 -1.60 -26.86
C THR A 106 15.84 -0.48 -26.85
N GLU A 107 16.18 0.68 -26.30
CA GLU A 107 15.23 1.78 -26.04
C GLU A 107 14.76 2.47 -27.32
N ILE A 108 13.54 2.14 -27.74
CA ILE A 108 12.69 3.10 -28.45
C ILE A 108 12.07 3.97 -27.35
N PRO A 109 12.20 5.31 -27.38
CA PRO A 109 11.63 6.15 -26.33
C PRO A 109 10.10 5.96 -26.28
N ASN A 110 9.61 5.38 -25.17
CA ASN A 110 8.20 5.10 -24.94
C ASN A 110 7.34 6.33 -25.24
N PRO A 111 6.31 6.25 -26.11
CA PRO A 111 5.53 7.41 -26.53
C PRO A 111 4.91 8.17 -25.34
N PRO A 112 4.62 9.47 -25.48
CA PRO A 112 3.87 10.20 -24.46
C PRO A 112 2.55 9.52 -24.13
N GLU A 113 2.15 9.61 -22.86
CA GLU A 113 0.86 9.12 -22.41
C GLU A 113 -0.28 9.95 -23.01
N THR A 114 -1.39 9.27 -23.31
CA THR A 114 -2.60 9.84 -23.89
C THR A 114 -3.76 9.64 -22.92
N VAL A 115 -4.88 10.33 -23.16
CA VAL A 115 -6.11 10.08 -22.39
C VAL A 115 -6.48 8.58 -22.49
N GLU A 116 -6.40 8.01 -23.69
CA GLU A 116 -6.72 6.60 -23.95
C GLU A 116 -5.84 5.63 -23.16
N SER A 117 -4.52 5.85 -23.09
CA SER A 117 -3.62 4.96 -22.37
C SER A 117 -3.76 5.07 -20.84
N LEU A 118 -4.21 6.21 -20.34
CA LEU A 118 -4.43 6.47 -18.91
C LEU A 118 -5.82 6.02 -18.41
N ARG A 119 -6.79 5.77 -19.29
CA ARG A 119 -8.14 5.28 -18.93
C ARG A 119 -8.15 4.06 -18.01
N LYS A 120 -7.12 3.21 -18.09
CA LYS A 120 -6.99 2.02 -17.22
C LYS A 120 -6.87 2.36 -15.73
N TYR A 121 -6.46 3.57 -15.38
CA TYR A 121 -6.35 4.04 -14.00
C TYR A 121 -7.58 4.84 -13.54
N GLU A 122 -8.50 5.18 -14.45
CA GLU A 122 -9.70 5.95 -14.11
C GLU A 122 -10.64 5.11 -13.24
N THR A 123 -11.08 5.71 -12.14
CA THR A 123 -12.27 5.26 -11.39
C THR A 123 -13.51 6.09 -11.77
N ARG A 124 -13.29 7.30 -12.30
CA ARG A 124 -14.32 8.21 -12.80
C ARG A 124 -13.88 8.79 -14.15
N SER A 125 -14.86 9.01 -15.02
CA SER A 125 -14.62 9.63 -16.33
C SER A 125 -13.97 11.01 -16.18
N GLY A 126 -12.93 11.26 -16.96
CA GLY A 126 -12.28 12.58 -17.05
C GLY A 126 -11.07 12.76 -16.12
N GLN A 127 -10.75 11.75 -15.29
CA GLN A 127 -9.54 11.77 -14.47
C GLN A 127 -8.27 11.74 -15.33
N ALA A 128 -8.28 11.03 -16.46
CA ALA A 128 -7.13 10.98 -17.36
C ALA A 128 -6.81 12.35 -17.96
N GLN A 129 -7.84 13.14 -18.30
CA GLN A 129 -7.64 14.51 -18.77
C GLN A 129 -7.09 15.40 -17.64
N LYS A 130 -7.71 15.36 -16.46
CA LYS A 130 -7.24 16.11 -15.28
C LYS A 130 -5.78 15.78 -14.95
N PHE A 131 -5.40 14.50 -15.00
CA PHE A 131 -4.03 14.06 -14.80
C PHE A 131 -3.09 14.75 -15.79
N LEU A 132 -3.37 14.67 -17.10
CA LEU A 132 -2.54 15.28 -18.14
C LEU A 132 -2.50 16.81 -18.02
N ASP A 133 -3.56 17.46 -17.55
CA ASP A 133 -3.56 18.90 -17.30
C ASP A 133 -2.61 19.28 -16.14
N ARG A 134 -2.36 18.35 -15.20
CA ARG A 134 -1.42 18.54 -14.07
C ARG A 134 0.03 18.26 -14.44
N VAL A 135 0.29 17.20 -15.21
CA VAL A 135 1.66 16.75 -15.56
C VAL A 135 2.15 17.22 -16.93
N GLY A 136 1.25 17.73 -17.76
CA GLY A 136 1.49 18.16 -19.14
C GLY A 136 1.25 17.05 -20.18
N HIS A 137 0.82 17.45 -21.38
CA HIS A 137 0.47 16.52 -22.47
C HIS A 137 1.65 15.72 -23.07
N ASN A 138 2.89 16.09 -22.75
CA ASN A 138 4.09 15.37 -23.19
C ASN A 138 4.61 14.39 -22.13
N PHE A 139 3.83 14.16 -21.07
CA PHE A 139 4.22 13.31 -19.96
C PHE A 139 4.52 11.87 -20.41
N ARG A 140 5.53 11.29 -19.78
CA ARG A 140 5.93 9.89 -19.93
C ARG A 140 6.19 9.35 -18.53
N TRP A 141 5.66 8.16 -18.24
CA TRP A 141 6.01 7.50 -16.99
C TRP A 141 7.51 7.18 -16.97
N PRO A 142 8.17 7.34 -15.80
CA PRO A 142 9.49 6.76 -15.59
C PRO A 142 9.46 5.24 -15.88
N ALA A 143 10.52 4.74 -16.51
CA ALA A 143 10.65 3.36 -16.93
C ALA A 143 10.66 2.39 -15.73
N SER A 144 11.37 2.75 -14.65
CA SER A 144 11.40 1.96 -13.41
C SER A 144 10.12 2.06 -12.56
N MET A 145 9.25 3.04 -12.82
CA MET A 145 8.00 3.18 -12.06
C MET A 145 7.00 2.09 -12.46
N LYS A 146 6.62 1.25 -11.51
CA LYS A 146 5.69 0.12 -11.73
C LYS A 146 4.25 0.58 -11.84
N ASP A 147 3.41 -0.26 -12.45
CA ASP A 147 1.98 0.04 -12.66
C ASP A 147 1.23 0.39 -11.36
N SER A 148 1.60 -0.23 -10.22
CA SER A 148 1.05 0.11 -8.90
C SER A 148 1.40 1.53 -8.45
N ASP A 149 2.65 1.96 -8.68
CA ASP A 149 3.12 3.28 -8.31
C ASP A 149 2.54 4.33 -9.25
N ARG A 150 2.42 3.99 -10.55
CA ARG A 150 1.72 4.81 -11.55
C ARG A 150 0.26 5.02 -11.16
N TYR A 151 -0.44 3.97 -10.71
CA TYR A 151 -1.81 4.10 -10.21
C TYR A 151 -1.90 5.03 -9.00
N THR A 152 -0.97 4.91 -8.04
CA THR A 152 -0.91 5.80 -6.87
C THR A 152 -0.72 7.26 -7.29
N VAL A 153 0.26 7.53 -8.15
CA VAL A 153 0.53 8.88 -8.68
C VAL A 153 -0.67 9.41 -9.46
N PHE A 154 -1.32 8.56 -10.27
CA PHE A 154 -2.53 8.93 -10.99
C PHE A 154 -3.67 9.32 -10.06
N PHE A 155 -3.95 8.48 -9.05
CA PHE A 155 -4.98 8.74 -8.05
C PHE A 155 -4.73 10.07 -7.34
N TYR A 156 -3.50 10.30 -6.87
CA TYR A 156 -3.15 11.53 -6.18
C TYR A 156 -3.35 12.79 -7.01
N LEU A 157 -3.00 12.77 -8.30
CA LEU A 157 -3.08 13.96 -9.16
C LEU A 157 -4.46 14.18 -9.80
N ALA A 158 -5.31 13.15 -9.88
CA ALA A 158 -6.54 13.19 -10.68
C ALA A 158 -7.83 12.91 -9.90
N ASP A 159 -7.73 12.33 -8.70
CA ASP A 159 -8.88 12.02 -7.87
C ASP A 159 -9.26 13.19 -6.95
N GLU A 160 -10.55 13.51 -6.91
CA GLU A 160 -11.08 14.60 -6.06
C GLU A 160 -11.02 14.26 -4.57
N SER A 161 -10.83 12.98 -4.22
CA SER A 161 -10.65 12.52 -2.85
C SER A 161 -9.19 12.49 -2.39
N ALA A 162 -8.25 12.91 -3.24
CA ALA A 162 -6.85 13.10 -2.86
C ALA A 162 -6.74 14.11 -1.70
N LEU A 163 -5.80 13.85 -0.79
CA LEU A 163 -5.54 14.69 0.37
C LEU A 163 -4.66 15.89 0.02
N GLU A 164 -4.59 16.86 0.94
CA GLU A 164 -3.93 18.17 0.76
C GLU A 164 -2.46 18.09 0.29
N PHE A 165 -1.77 16.98 0.49
CA PHE A 165 -0.35 16.77 0.13
C PHE A 165 -0.10 15.57 -0.79
N ASP A 166 -1.17 14.94 -1.29
CA ASP A 166 -1.06 13.81 -2.21
C ASP A 166 -0.42 14.26 -3.54
N ASP A 167 -0.72 15.48 -4.00
CA ASP A 167 -0.10 16.08 -5.18
C ASP A 167 1.43 16.21 -5.02
N GLU A 168 1.89 16.72 -3.88
CA GLU A 168 3.31 16.87 -3.56
C GLU A 168 4.00 15.50 -3.53
N THR A 169 3.36 14.51 -2.90
CA THR A 169 3.83 13.12 -2.87
C THR A 169 3.98 12.55 -4.28
N ALA A 170 2.97 12.76 -5.13
CA ALA A 170 2.95 12.29 -6.50
C ALA A 170 4.08 12.90 -7.35
N PHE A 171 4.28 14.21 -7.25
CA PHE A 171 5.36 14.89 -7.94
C PHE A 171 6.74 14.46 -7.44
N ASN A 172 6.90 14.25 -6.14
CA ASN A 172 8.14 13.73 -5.56
C ASN A 172 8.44 12.30 -6.04
N LEU A 173 7.42 11.44 -6.16
CA LEU A 173 7.55 10.10 -6.75
C LEU A 173 8.00 10.16 -8.21
N ILE A 174 7.34 10.99 -9.03
CA ILE A 174 7.74 11.20 -10.44
C ILE A 174 9.19 11.67 -10.51
N PHE A 175 9.59 12.63 -9.67
CA PHE A 175 10.97 13.13 -9.62
C PHE A 175 11.96 12.04 -9.24
N PHE A 176 11.67 11.25 -8.21
CA PHE A 176 12.53 10.17 -7.74
C PHE A 176 12.79 9.13 -8.84
N PHE A 177 11.74 8.57 -9.45
CA PHE A 177 11.93 7.53 -10.47
C PHE A 177 12.59 8.07 -11.75
N ASN A 178 12.32 9.33 -12.15
CA ASN A 178 13.05 9.94 -13.26
C ASN A 178 14.56 10.05 -12.99
N ASN A 179 14.95 10.33 -11.74
CA ASN A 179 16.36 10.38 -11.34
C ASN A 179 16.96 8.97 -11.19
N LEU A 180 16.16 7.99 -10.77
CA LEU A 180 16.54 6.58 -10.74
C LEU A 180 16.88 6.09 -12.15
N ASP A 181 16.00 6.33 -13.13
CA ASP A 181 16.20 5.95 -14.54
C ASP A 181 17.44 6.60 -15.16
N LYS A 182 17.74 7.85 -14.79
CA LYS A 182 18.95 8.57 -15.24
C LYS A 182 20.23 8.10 -14.56
N GLY A 183 20.13 7.22 -13.56
CA GLY A 183 21.27 6.76 -12.78
C GLY A 183 21.83 7.81 -11.81
N THR A 184 21.06 8.86 -11.47
CA THR A 184 21.48 9.93 -10.54
C THR A 184 21.90 9.35 -9.18
N PHE A 185 21.30 8.24 -8.75
CA PHE A 185 21.59 7.62 -7.45
C PHE A 185 22.64 6.50 -7.51
N ASN A 186 23.34 6.32 -8.62
CA ASN A 186 24.29 5.21 -8.80
C ASN A 186 25.44 5.19 -7.77
N GLU A 187 25.89 6.36 -7.30
CA GLU A 187 26.91 6.49 -6.24
C GLU A 187 26.34 6.29 -4.82
N HIS A 188 25.01 6.19 -4.70
CA HIS A 188 24.29 6.15 -3.44
C HIS A 188 23.39 4.91 -3.32
N LYS A 189 23.66 3.83 -4.06
CA LYS A 189 22.82 2.61 -4.10
C LYS A 189 22.55 1.97 -2.72
N ASP A 190 23.49 2.13 -1.78
CA ASP A 190 23.32 1.65 -0.40
C ASP A 190 22.45 2.58 0.47
N LYS A 191 22.17 3.80 0.00
CA LYS A 191 21.46 4.84 0.74
C LYS A 191 19.95 4.84 0.50
N TRP A 192 19.28 5.63 1.31
CA TRP A 192 17.91 6.07 1.15
C TRP A 192 17.90 7.53 0.73
N VAL A 193 16.94 7.92 -0.10
CA VAL A 193 16.84 9.26 -0.68
C VAL A 193 15.60 9.93 -0.14
N LEU A 194 15.79 11.06 0.53
CA LEU A 194 14.71 11.97 0.89
C LEU A 194 14.46 12.94 -0.26
N VAL A 195 13.24 12.96 -0.79
CA VAL A 195 12.81 13.90 -1.82
C VAL A 195 11.65 14.75 -1.32
N TYR A 196 11.74 16.06 -1.53
CA TYR A 196 10.67 17.02 -1.23
C TYR A 196 10.78 18.26 -2.11
N GLY A 197 9.67 18.79 -2.61
CA GLY A 197 9.67 19.90 -3.56
C GLY A 197 10.42 19.57 -4.84
N GLN A 198 10.36 18.30 -5.27
CA GLN A 198 11.06 17.77 -6.44
C GLN A 198 12.58 17.98 -6.38
N GLU A 199 13.16 17.88 -5.18
CA GLU A 199 14.60 18.00 -4.95
C GLU A 199 15.06 16.93 -3.94
N VAL A 200 16.27 16.40 -4.14
CA VAL A 200 16.93 15.55 -3.14
C VAL A 200 17.34 16.41 -1.95
N LYS A 201 16.80 16.13 -0.77
CA LYS A 201 17.12 16.85 0.46
C LYS A 201 18.19 16.17 1.29
N GLU A 202 18.23 14.84 1.26
CA GLU A 202 19.15 14.05 2.08
C GLU A 202 19.39 12.66 1.49
N TYR A 203 20.62 12.14 1.72
CA TYR A 203 20.93 10.73 1.58
C TYR A 203 21.10 10.11 2.97
N GLY A 204 20.13 9.32 3.40
CA GLY A 204 20.19 8.63 4.68
C GLY A 204 20.84 7.25 4.59
N THR A 205 21.44 6.82 5.70
CA THR A 205 22.17 5.54 5.76
C THR A 205 21.29 4.34 6.11
N SER A 206 20.06 4.58 6.56
CA SER A 206 19.12 3.55 7.01
C SER A 206 17.68 3.94 6.75
N GLU A 207 16.78 2.96 6.76
CA GLU A 207 15.35 3.20 6.72
C GLU A 207 14.92 4.04 7.94
N TYR A 208 14.02 4.98 7.74
CA TYR A 208 13.42 5.72 8.85
C TYR A 208 12.51 4.78 9.65
N THR A 209 12.60 4.88 10.96
CA THR A 209 11.64 4.29 11.87
C THR A 209 10.26 4.93 11.69
N GLY A 210 9.21 4.25 12.15
CA GLY A 210 7.86 4.81 12.07
C GLY A 210 7.72 6.20 12.72
N LYS A 211 8.47 6.46 13.79
CA LYS A 211 8.48 7.78 14.43
C LYS A 211 9.17 8.83 13.55
N GLU A 212 10.30 8.49 12.92
CA GLU A 212 10.99 9.42 12.01
C GLU A 212 10.14 9.73 10.78
N LEU A 213 9.36 8.76 10.28
CA LEU A 213 8.38 9.00 9.22
C LEU A 213 7.22 9.90 9.68
N GLU A 214 6.73 9.73 10.91
CA GLU A 214 5.70 10.61 11.49
C GLU A 214 6.22 12.05 11.68
N ASP A 215 7.44 12.20 12.19
CA ASP A 215 8.09 13.50 12.37
C ASP A 215 8.37 14.16 11.01
N LEU A 216 8.74 13.36 9.99
CA LEU A 216 8.93 13.81 8.62
C LEU A 216 7.62 14.34 8.03
N GLU A 217 6.53 13.60 8.14
CA GLU A 217 5.21 14.00 7.62
C GLU A 217 4.72 15.32 8.25
N GLN A 218 5.00 15.55 9.53
CA GLN A 218 4.67 16.82 10.19
C GLN A 218 5.54 17.99 9.68
N LYS A 219 6.81 17.74 9.36
CA LYS A 219 7.77 18.78 8.99
C LYS A 219 7.74 19.10 7.50
N MET A 220 7.54 18.09 6.67
CA MET A 220 7.65 18.12 5.21
C MET A 220 6.55 17.24 4.61
N PRO A 221 5.28 17.66 4.73
CA PRO A 221 4.15 16.84 4.33
C PRO A 221 4.20 16.53 2.83
N GLY A 222 4.10 15.24 2.48
CA GLY A 222 4.25 14.75 1.11
C GLY A 222 5.70 14.51 0.66
N ALA A 223 6.67 14.58 1.56
CA ALA A 223 8.02 14.08 1.31
C ALA A 223 8.03 12.56 1.17
N ILE A 224 8.93 12.04 0.34
CA ILE A 224 9.15 10.58 0.20
C ILE A 224 10.56 10.21 0.63
N TYR A 225 10.68 9.02 1.21
CA TYR A 225 11.96 8.46 1.65
C TYR A 225 12.08 7.02 1.16
N LEU A 226 12.83 6.81 0.08
CA LEU A 226 12.89 5.53 -0.65
C LEU A 226 14.34 5.06 -0.84
N PRO A 227 14.60 3.74 -0.92
CA PRO A 227 15.94 3.24 -1.18
C PRO A 227 16.38 3.60 -2.60
N ALA A 228 17.64 4.02 -2.75
CA ALA A 228 18.24 4.38 -4.04
C ALA A 228 18.43 3.20 -5.00
N ASP A 229 18.47 1.97 -4.48
CA ASP A 229 18.58 0.76 -5.27
C ASP A 229 17.20 0.18 -5.59
N GLU A 230 16.93 0.02 -6.88
CA GLU A 230 15.69 -0.54 -7.42
C GLU A 230 15.41 -1.95 -6.88
N SER A 231 16.45 -2.75 -6.64
CA SER A 231 16.27 -4.10 -6.08
C SER A 231 15.60 -4.07 -4.70
N ARG A 232 15.89 -3.02 -3.92
CA ARG A 232 15.38 -2.81 -2.57
C ARG A 232 13.98 -2.21 -2.54
N LEU A 233 13.54 -1.56 -3.62
CA LEU A 233 12.13 -1.19 -3.81
C LEU A 233 11.24 -2.43 -3.88
N ASN A 234 11.79 -3.56 -4.34
CA ASN A 234 11.08 -4.84 -4.47
C ASN A 234 11.14 -5.69 -3.19
N ASP A 235 12.15 -5.46 -2.35
CA ASP A 235 12.51 -6.26 -1.18
C ASP A 235 12.04 -5.65 0.15
N VAL A 236 11.01 -4.79 0.14
CA VAL A 236 10.17 -4.58 1.34
C VAL A 236 9.32 -5.85 1.60
N LYS A 237 10.00 -7.00 1.69
CA LYS A 237 9.52 -8.25 2.25
C LYS A 237 9.56 -8.09 3.75
N SER A 238 8.43 -8.37 4.39
CA SER A 238 8.32 -8.47 5.85
C SER A 238 9.50 -9.27 6.42
N PRO A 239 10.18 -8.80 7.48
CA PRO A 239 11.33 -9.50 8.03
C PRO A 239 10.93 -10.94 8.42
N PRO A 240 11.83 -11.93 8.27
CA PRO A 240 11.55 -13.30 8.65
C PRO A 240 11.23 -13.34 10.14
N ALA A 241 10.09 -13.94 10.50
CA ALA A 241 9.72 -14.14 11.88
C ALA A 241 10.84 -14.88 12.62
N ARG A 242 11.47 -14.22 13.59
CA ARG A 242 12.47 -14.84 14.48
C ARG A 242 11.82 -16.03 15.19
N THR A 243 12.27 -17.24 14.89
CA THR A 243 11.90 -18.44 15.61
C THR A 243 12.49 -18.36 17.02
N VAL A 244 11.65 -18.18 18.05
CA VAL A 244 12.07 -18.32 19.45
C VAL A 244 11.86 -19.79 19.82
N SER A 245 12.94 -20.56 19.86
CA SER A 245 12.95 -21.89 20.46
C SER A 245 12.86 -21.77 21.98
N ALA A 246 11.68 -22.04 22.55
CA ALA A 246 11.50 -22.15 23.99
C ALA A 246 11.90 -23.54 24.46
N GLN A 247 13.03 -23.65 25.17
CA GLN A 247 13.32 -24.83 25.99
C GLN A 247 12.36 -24.85 27.19
N ARG A 248 11.56 -25.92 27.31
CA ARG A 248 10.73 -26.18 28.50
C ARG A 248 11.62 -26.68 29.63
N ALA A 249 11.70 -25.92 30.71
CA ALA A 249 12.08 -26.46 32.01
C ALA A 249 10.85 -27.13 32.63
N ASN A 250 10.91 -28.44 32.82
CA ASN A 250 9.93 -29.19 33.60
C ASN A 250 10.13 -28.84 35.08
N GLN A 251 9.08 -28.36 35.76
CA GLN A 251 8.99 -28.45 37.21
C GLN A 251 8.08 -29.63 37.55
N GLU A 252 8.68 -30.60 38.22
CA GLU A 252 8.06 -31.76 38.84
C GLU A 252 7.05 -31.30 39.91
N HIS A 253 5.85 -31.90 39.90
CA HIS A 253 4.91 -31.85 41.02
C HIS A 253 5.34 -32.89 42.06
N MET A 254 5.53 -32.46 43.30
CA MET A 254 5.57 -33.34 44.47
C MET A 254 4.47 -32.94 45.45
N VAL A 255 3.58 -33.92 45.65
CA VAL A 255 2.61 -34.18 46.75
C VAL A 255 1.42 -33.24 46.89
#